data_AF-A0A6B8VTT9-F1
#
_entry.id   AF-A0A6B8VTT9-F1
#
_cell.length_a   1.000
_cell.length_b   1.000
_cell.length_c   1.000
_cell.angle_alpha   90.00
_cell.angle_beta   90.00
_cell.angle_gamma   90.00
#
_symmetry.space_group_name_H-M   'P 1'
#
loop_
_entity.id
_entity.type
_entity.pdbx_description
1 polymer ?
#
loop_
_entity_poly.entity_id
_entity_poly.type
_entity_poly.pdbx_seq_one_letter_code
_entity_poly.pdbx_strand_id
1 'polypeptide(L)' 'MGSTLHDFPQVADAIHVWALTIADFFRERGIDFPPANWGLNM' A
#
# COMPACT_ATOMS: atom_id res chain seq x y z
N MET A 1 11.49 17.03 -9.12
CA MET A 1 11.18 16.93 -7.68
C MET A 1 9.99 15.99 -7.55
N GLY A 2 10.22 14.70 -7.30
CA GLY A 2 9.14 13.76 -7.03
C GLY A 2 8.86 13.79 -5.54
N SER A 3 7.64 14.11 -5.14
CA SER A 3 7.19 13.94 -3.75
C SER A 3 7.22 12.45 -3.44
N THR A 4 8.07 12.04 -2.50
CA THR A 4 8.12 10.64 -2.06
C THR A 4 7.16 10.46 -0.89
N LEU A 5 6.57 9.26 -0.73
CA LEU A 5 5.67 8.94 0.39
C LEU A 5 6.29 9.24 1.76
N HIS A 6 7.62 9.29 1.82
CA HIS A 6 8.41 9.66 2.98
C HIS A 6 8.21 11.10 3.47
N ASP A 7 7.82 12.01 2.58
CA ASP A 7 7.56 13.43 2.90
C ASP A 7 6.17 13.61 3.54
N PHE A 8 5.29 12.62 3.41
CA PHE A 8 3.89 12.65 3.85
C PHE A 8 3.50 11.35 4.57
N PRO A 9 4.05 11.08 5.76
CA PRO A 9 3.89 9.78 6.45
C PRO A 9 2.43 9.44 6.75
N GLN A 10 1.58 10.43 7.05
CA GLN A 10 0.15 10.22 7.30
C GLN A 10 -0.60 9.75 6.04
N VAL A 11 -0.21 10.27 4.87
CA VAL A 11 -0.79 9.88 3.59
C VAL A 11 -0.31 8.49 3.20
N ALA A 12 0.97 8.18 3.45
CA ALA A 12 1.52 6.85 3.23
C ALA A 12 0.80 5.77 4.06
N ASP A 13 0.53 6.05 5.33
CA ASP A 13 -0.20 5.15 6.22
C ASP A 13 -1.65 4.94 5.76
N ALA A 14 -2.34 6.02 5.37
CA ALA A 14 -3.70 5.93 4.84
C ALA A 14 -3.77 5.11 3.54
N ILE A 15 -2.83 5.30 2.62
CA ILE A 15 -2.75 4.51 1.38
C ILE A 15 -2.40 3.05 1.70
N HIS A 16 -1.54 2.80 2.69
CA HIS A 16 -1.18 1.44 3.12
C HIS A 16 -2.38 0.66 3.61
N VAL A 17 -3.17 1.24 4.52
CA VAL A 17 -4.40 0.62 5.02
C VAL A 17 -5.40 0.45 3.89
N TRP A 18 -5.61 1.46 3.04
CA TRP A 18 -6.50 1.34 1.88
C TRP A 18 -6.08 0.17 0.97
N ALA A 19 -4.80 0.05 0.64
CA ALA A 19 -4.31 -1.03 -0.21
C ALA A 19 -4.52 -2.42 0.41
N LEU A 20 -4.30 -2.58 1.72
CA LEU A 20 -4.59 -3.84 2.41
C LEU A 20 -6.07 -4.19 2.37
N THR A 21 -6.96 -3.22 2.62
CA THR A 21 -8.42 -3.47 2.58
C THR A 21 -8.91 -3.89 1.19
N ILE A 22 -8.35 -3.29 0.13
CA ILE A 22 -8.65 -3.67 -1.24
C ILE A 22 -8.06 -5.05 -1.56
N ALA A 23 -6.85 -5.34 -1.09
CA ALA A 23 -6.23 -6.64 -1.29
C ALA A 23 -7.06 -7.76 -0.64
N ASP A 24 -7.58 -7.54 0.57
CA ASP A 24 -8.45 -8.51 1.24
C ASP A 24 -9.79 -8.70 0.51
N PHE A 25 -10.39 -7.61 -0.01
CA PHE A 25 -11.62 -7.70 -0.81
C PHE A 25 -11.45 -8.61 -2.05
N PHE A 26 -10.31 -8.52 -2.72
CA PHE A 26 -10.04 -9.30 -3.93
C PHE A 26 -9.49 -10.70 -3.63
N ARG A 27 -8.91 -10.93 -2.45
CA ARG A 27 -8.46 -12.25 -2.00
C ARG A 27 -9.62 -13.25 -1.93
N GLU A 28 -10.80 -12.82 -1.48
CA GLU A 28 -12.02 -13.63 -1.52
C GLU A 28 -12.48 -13.98 -2.94
N ARG A 29 -12.02 -13.23 -3.94
CA ARG A 29 -12.30 -13.44 -5.37
C ARG A 29 -11.19 -14.24 -6.07
N GLY A 30 -10.22 -14.77 -5.30
CA GLY A 30 -9.11 -15.59 -5.80
C GLY A 30 -7.95 -14.78 -6.39
N ILE A 31 -7.89 -13.47 -6.17
CA ILE A 31 -6.79 -12.61 -6.62
C ILE A 31 -5.90 -12.32 -5.43
N ASP A 32 -4.69 -12.88 -5.42
CA ASP A 32 -3.70 -12.61 -4.38
C ASP A 32 -2.67 -11.59 -4.89
N PHE A 33 -2.64 -10.42 -4.25
CA PHE A 33 -1.67 -9.39 -4.59
C PHE A 33 -0.33 -9.67 -3.89
N PRO A 34 0.80 -9.46 -4.58
CA PRO A 34 2.11 -9.53 -3.93
C PRO A 34 2.20 -8.48 -2.81
N PRO A 35 2.99 -8.75 -1.75
CA PRO A 35 3.16 -7.80 -0.66
C PRO A 35 3.60 -6.43 -1.19
N ALA A 36 3.02 -5.38 -0.64
CA ALA A 36 3.26 -4.00 -1.08
C ALA A 36 4.72 -3.60 -0.86
N ASN A 37 5.56 -3.80 -1.88
CA ASN A 37 6.90 -3.22 -1.97
C ASN A 37 6.79 -1.81 -2.54
N TRP A 38 6.50 -0.83 -1.68
CA TRP A 38 6.50 0.59 -2.06
C TRP A 38 7.85 1.26 -1.82
N GLY A 39 8.93 0.49 -1.85
CA GLY A 39 10.25 1.01 -1.49
C GLY A 39 10.38 1.44 -0.02
N LEU A 40 9.51 0.95 0.86
CA LEU A 40 9.58 1.16 2.32
C LEU A 40 10.63 0.25 3.00
N ASN A 41 11.42 -0.49 2.23
CA ASN A 41 12.61 -1.18 2.74
C ASN A 41 13.69 -0.13 3.05
N MET A 42 13.65 0.34 4.28
CA MET A 42 14.75 1.00 4.99
C MET A 42 15.23 0.08 6.11
#